data_AF-A0A2V6QVM9-F1
#
_entry.id   AF-A0A2V6QVM9-F1
#
_cell.length_a   1.000
_cell.length_b   1.000
_cell.length_c   1.000
_cell.angle_alpha   90.00
_cell.angle_beta   90.00
_cell.angle_gamma   90.00
#
_symmetry.space_group_name_H-M   'P 1'
#
loop_
_entity.id
_entity.type
_entity.pdbx_description
1 polymer ?
#
loop_
_entity_poly.entity_id
_entity_poly.type
_entity_poly.pdbx_seq_one_letter_code
_entity_poly.pdbx_strand_id
1 'polypeptide(L)'
;MRSKGRLFCTLLTVWAVFMAGAAIAAAQGSPAPGANQAFLYEMDEDAVLLNSAGQVLVPDPSGKSPTGLVDATNGAVGIPAVRHATSQLQGVAALGSILCSVPQLVTVRGNECTVIATGTDDVQLMIDPKTGQVIPTSGKVFGTYAVVVQLDNPTDSPELPVQTGTFSGVINFQPPLPLGFVSEGTFTIYGMSGSFPFQAVFRQPFTRSAKGSAKGDVLTHRGERGEKVSRTDPSARRTQAYYLLDDGSLQRVRPDERAVGWPTVRFEITF
;
A
#
# COMPACT_ATOMS: atom_id res chain seq x y z
N MET A 1 -67.85 -14.55 -48.59
CA MET A 1 -66.87 -13.85 -49.45
C MET A 1 -65.67 -13.41 -48.61
N ARG A 2 -64.47 -13.86 -49.00
CA ARG A 2 -63.12 -13.32 -48.74
C ARG A 2 -62.62 -13.04 -47.29
N SER A 3 -61.72 -13.93 -46.88
CA SER A 3 -60.44 -13.74 -46.15
C SER A 3 -59.84 -12.32 -46.11
N LYS A 4 -59.43 -11.90 -44.90
CA LYS A 4 -58.15 -11.25 -44.51
C LYS A 4 -57.96 -11.58 -43.01
N GLY A 5 -56.90 -12.19 -42.48
CA GLY A 5 -55.48 -11.94 -42.71
C GLY A 5 -55.00 -10.92 -41.68
N ARG A 6 -54.47 -11.36 -40.53
CA ARG A 6 -53.52 -10.59 -39.71
C ARG A 6 -52.63 -11.54 -38.89
N LEU A 7 -51.35 -11.36 -39.19
CA LEU A 7 -50.15 -12.00 -38.68
C LEU A 7 -49.54 -11.09 -37.60
N PHE A 8 -48.60 -11.65 -36.84
CA PHE A 8 -47.55 -11.03 -36.04
C PHE A 8 -47.74 -10.83 -34.53
N CYS A 9 -46.96 -11.65 -33.81
CA CYS A 9 -45.81 -11.25 -32.98
C CYS A 9 -45.89 -11.77 -31.54
N THR A 10 -45.52 -13.04 -31.39
CA THR A 10 -45.16 -13.67 -30.13
C THR A 10 -43.94 -12.95 -29.53
N LEU A 11 -44.15 -12.18 -28.46
CA LEU A 11 -43.06 -11.63 -27.65
C LEU A 11 -42.46 -12.76 -26.82
N LEU A 12 -41.28 -13.24 -27.21
CA LEU A 12 -40.43 -14.10 -26.40
C LEU A 12 -39.63 -13.20 -25.46
N THR A 13 -40.13 -12.96 -24.25
CA THR A 13 -39.34 -12.37 -23.16
C THR A 13 -38.39 -13.43 -22.61
N VAL A 14 -37.16 -13.42 -23.13
CA VAL A 14 -36.02 -14.13 -22.54
C VAL A 14 -35.68 -13.45 -21.22
N TRP A 15 -36.01 -14.09 -20.10
CA TRP A 15 -35.49 -13.74 -18.79
C TRP A 15 -34.00 -14.07 -18.75
N ALA A 16 -33.16 -13.05 -18.97
CA ALA A 16 -31.75 -13.11 -18.62
C ALA A 16 -31.65 -13.15 -17.10
N VAL A 17 -31.39 -14.33 -16.54
CA VAL A 17 -30.92 -14.47 -15.16
C VAL A 17 -29.60 -13.71 -15.07
N PHE A 18 -29.64 -12.56 -14.41
CA PHE A 18 -28.44 -11.88 -13.93
C PHE A 18 -27.76 -12.82 -12.94
N MET A 19 -26.86 -13.66 -13.45
CA MET A 19 -25.78 -14.24 -12.66
C MET A 19 -24.90 -13.07 -12.25
N ALA A 20 -25.27 -12.41 -11.15
CA ALA A 20 -24.34 -11.63 -10.37
C ALA A 20 -23.25 -12.62 -9.95
N GLY A 21 -22.16 -12.65 -10.72
CA GLY A 21 -20.97 -13.40 -10.34
C GLY A 21 -20.60 -12.94 -8.94
N ALA A 22 -20.61 -13.87 -8.00
CA ALA A 22 -19.94 -13.67 -6.73
C ALA A 22 -18.54 -13.17 -7.10
N ALA A 23 -18.24 -11.92 -6.73
CA ALA A 23 -16.88 -11.43 -6.77
C ALA A 23 -16.10 -12.44 -5.95
N ILE A 24 -15.24 -13.22 -6.60
CA ILE A 24 -14.27 -14.04 -5.91
C ILE A 24 -13.57 -13.05 -4.97
N ALA A 25 -13.72 -13.26 -3.67
CA ALA A 25 -12.88 -12.60 -2.69
C ALA A 25 -11.47 -13.08 -2.99
N ALA A 26 -10.81 -12.42 -3.93
CA ALA A 26 -9.43 -12.65 -4.24
C ALA A 26 -8.68 -12.26 -2.96
N ALA A 27 -7.97 -13.23 -2.38
CA ALA A 27 -7.02 -12.96 -1.32
C ALA A 27 -6.18 -11.75 -1.74
N GLN A 28 -6.01 -10.78 -0.84
CA GLN A 28 -5.15 -9.64 -1.12
C GLN A 28 -3.77 -10.15 -1.56
N GLY A 29 -3.31 -9.72 -2.73
CA GLY A 29 -1.89 -9.79 -3.03
C GLY A 29 -1.36 -11.09 -3.60
N SER A 30 -2.02 -11.75 -4.56
CA SER A 30 -1.30 -12.77 -5.35
C SER A 30 0.02 -12.16 -5.87
N PRO A 31 1.18 -12.82 -5.65
CA PRO A 31 2.48 -12.29 -6.03
C PRO A 31 2.43 -11.74 -7.45
N ALA A 32 2.79 -10.47 -7.65
CA ALA A 32 3.07 -10.01 -9.00
C ALA A 32 4.22 -10.87 -9.58
N PRO A 33 4.22 -11.24 -10.87
CA PRO A 33 5.30 -12.01 -11.46
C PRO A 33 6.65 -11.32 -11.19
N GLY A 34 7.59 -12.01 -10.55
CA GLY A 34 8.88 -11.41 -10.18
C GLY A 34 9.63 -12.20 -9.11
N ALA A 35 10.86 -11.80 -8.82
CA ALA A 35 11.77 -12.47 -7.88
C ALA A 35 11.44 -12.22 -6.38
N ASN A 36 10.39 -11.43 -6.09
CA ASN A 36 10.01 -11.07 -4.73
C ASN A 36 9.34 -12.27 -4.05
N GLN A 37 9.88 -12.67 -2.89
CA GLN A 37 9.45 -13.85 -2.16
C GLN A 37 8.28 -13.57 -1.21
N ALA A 38 8.02 -12.31 -0.89
CA ALA A 38 6.81 -11.86 -0.19
C ALA A 38 6.37 -10.47 -0.64
N PHE A 39 5.06 -10.20 -0.54
CA PHE A 39 4.46 -8.89 -0.78
C PHE A 39 3.60 -8.51 0.41
N LEU A 40 3.77 -7.29 0.92
CA LEU A 40 2.94 -6.73 1.99
C LEU A 40 2.32 -5.43 1.51
N TYR A 41 1.09 -5.18 1.93
CA TYR A 41 0.31 -3.99 1.60
C TYR A 41 -0.04 -3.26 2.88
N GLU A 42 0.09 -1.94 2.85
CA GLU A 42 -0.30 -1.08 3.95
C GLU A 42 -1.82 -0.97 4.05
N MET A 43 -2.37 -1.53 5.12
CA MET A 43 -3.81 -1.60 5.38
C MET A 43 -4.33 -0.32 6.04
N ASP A 44 -3.54 0.21 6.95
CA ASP A 44 -3.72 1.51 7.58
C ASP A 44 -2.36 2.10 7.97
N GLU A 45 -2.37 3.39 8.27
CA GLU A 45 -1.21 4.11 8.78
C GLU A 45 -1.67 5.22 9.74
N ASP A 46 -1.01 5.31 10.88
CA ASP A 46 -1.01 6.48 11.75
C ASP A 46 0.32 7.21 11.59
N ALA A 47 0.29 8.42 11.02
CA ALA A 47 1.48 9.21 10.72
C ALA A 47 1.39 10.62 11.29
N VAL A 48 2.49 11.06 11.89
CA VAL A 48 2.69 12.43 12.36
C VAL A 48 3.95 13.04 11.76
N LEU A 49 3.92 14.36 11.59
CA LEU A 49 5.09 15.14 11.27
C LEU A 49 5.64 15.74 12.55
N LEU A 50 6.95 15.61 12.77
CA LEU A 50 7.65 16.15 13.93
C LEU A 50 8.62 17.24 13.49
N ASN A 51 8.77 18.27 14.31
CA ASN A 51 9.86 19.24 14.16
C ASN A 51 11.19 18.67 14.68
N SER A 52 12.29 19.44 14.57
CA SER A 52 13.61 19.02 15.06
C SER A 52 13.70 18.85 16.59
N ALA A 53 12.74 19.39 17.33
CA ALA A 53 12.62 19.20 18.78
C ALA A 53 11.74 17.98 19.15
N GLY A 54 11.24 17.23 18.16
CA GLY A 54 10.37 16.06 18.37
C GLY A 54 8.91 16.40 18.68
N GLN A 55 8.48 17.65 18.46
CA GLN A 55 7.11 18.08 18.72
C GLN A 55 6.23 17.86 17.48
N VAL A 56 5.00 17.43 17.72
CA VAL A 56 4.01 17.17 16.66
C VAL A 56 3.62 18.46 15.95
N LEU A 57 3.60 18.41 14.63
CA LEU A 57 3.11 19.47 13.76
C LEU A 57 1.69 19.16 13.28
N VAL A 58 0.85 20.18 13.26
CA VAL A 58 -0.53 20.11 12.79
C VAL A 58 -0.79 21.13 11.69
N PRO A 59 -1.82 20.95 10.84
CA PRO A 59 -2.23 21.96 9.88
C PRO A 59 -2.47 23.31 10.55
N ASP A 60 -1.93 24.38 9.99
CA ASP A 60 -2.14 25.74 10.49
C ASP A 60 -3.59 26.19 10.25
N PRO A 61 -4.42 26.35 11.30
CA PRO A 61 -5.80 26.79 11.14
C PRO A 61 -5.91 28.23 10.64
N SER A 62 -4.86 29.04 10.81
CA SER A 62 -4.85 30.45 10.35
C SER A 62 -4.47 30.59 8.86
N GLY A 63 -3.86 29.56 8.27
CA GLY A 63 -3.35 29.57 6.90
C GLY A 63 -2.20 30.55 6.64
N LYS A 64 -1.53 31.04 7.69
CA LYS A 64 -0.45 32.04 7.60
C LYS A 64 0.94 31.41 7.58
N SER A 65 1.08 30.18 8.05
CA SER A 65 2.34 29.44 8.08
C SER A 65 2.86 29.22 6.66
N PRO A 66 4.12 29.57 6.37
CA PRO A 66 4.74 29.31 5.07
C PRO A 66 4.75 27.84 4.66
N THR A 67 4.80 26.92 5.63
CA THR A 67 4.78 25.47 5.41
C THR A 67 3.35 24.89 5.42
N GLY A 68 2.37 25.69 5.87
CA GLY A 68 1.02 25.25 6.19
C GLY A 68 0.93 24.43 7.49
N LEU A 69 2.00 24.38 8.28
CA LEU A 69 2.09 23.62 9.52
C LEU A 69 2.48 24.52 10.70
N VAL A 70 1.98 24.21 11.89
CA VAL A 70 2.37 24.83 13.17
C VAL A 70 2.65 23.77 14.21
N ASP A 71 3.48 24.11 15.19
CA ASP A 71 3.68 23.29 16.39
C ASP A 71 2.39 23.18 17.19
N ALA A 72 1.97 21.94 17.50
CA ALA A 72 0.72 21.67 18.19
C ALA A 72 0.67 22.22 19.62
N THR A 73 1.83 22.49 20.23
CA THR A 73 1.97 22.92 21.64
C THR A 73 1.85 24.44 21.77
N ASN A 74 2.48 25.19 20.86
CA ASN A 74 2.66 26.64 21.01
C ASN A 74 2.20 27.47 19.79
N GLY A 75 1.79 26.82 18.70
CA GLY A 75 1.30 27.49 17.49
C GLY A 75 2.37 28.21 16.67
N ALA A 76 3.66 28.04 16.99
CA ALA A 76 4.75 28.59 16.19
C ALA A 76 4.82 27.91 14.81
N VAL A 77 5.42 28.60 13.84
CA VAL A 77 5.62 28.04 12.48
C VAL A 77 6.38 26.71 12.58
N GLY A 78 5.78 25.65 12.04
CA GLY A 78 6.33 24.30 12.07
C GLY A 78 7.14 23.98 10.81
N ILE A 79 8.39 23.57 10.99
CA ILE A 79 9.21 23.00 9.91
C ILE A 79 9.31 21.49 10.16
N PRO A 80 8.77 20.64 9.27
CA PRO A 80 8.83 19.19 9.43
C PRO A 80 10.26 18.71 9.22
N ALA A 81 10.76 17.92 10.18
CA ALA A 81 12.10 17.33 10.17
C ALA A 81 12.03 15.80 10.17
N VAL A 82 10.99 15.21 10.77
CA VAL A 82 10.79 13.76 10.81
C VAL A 82 9.33 13.45 10.49
N ARG A 83 9.10 12.37 9.75
CA ARG A 83 7.81 11.68 9.70
C ARG A 83 7.94 10.43 10.57
N HIS A 84 7.10 10.34 11.58
CA HIS A 84 6.95 9.14 12.39
C HIS A 84 5.64 8.48 11.99
N ALA A 85 5.68 7.24 11.52
CA ALA A 85 4.48 6.53 11.13
C ALA A 85 4.50 5.08 11.63
N THR A 86 3.32 4.57 11.96
CA THR A 86 3.10 3.16 12.27
C THR A 86 1.96 2.62 11.40
N SER A 87 2.23 1.51 10.72
CA SER A 87 1.34 0.92 9.73
C SER A 87 1.02 -0.52 10.06
N GLN A 88 -0.25 -0.90 9.90
CA GLN A 88 -0.64 -2.31 9.81
C GLN A 88 -0.46 -2.79 8.38
N LEU A 89 0.24 -3.91 8.21
CA LEU A 89 0.58 -4.49 6.94
C LEU A 89 -0.03 -5.89 6.83
N GLN A 90 -0.53 -6.23 5.65
CA GLN A 90 -0.98 -7.59 5.34
C GLN A 90 -0.55 -7.96 3.92
N GLY A 91 -0.19 -9.23 3.72
CA GLY A 91 0.00 -9.78 2.40
C GLY A 91 0.37 -11.25 2.44
N VAL A 92 1.25 -11.68 1.54
CA VAL A 92 1.56 -13.10 1.34
C VAL A 92 3.05 -13.33 1.15
N ALA A 93 3.50 -14.52 1.55
CA ALA A 93 4.84 -15.05 1.29
C ALA A 93 4.73 -16.37 0.54
N ALA A 94 5.59 -16.57 -0.47
CA ALA A 94 5.61 -17.79 -1.26
C ALA A 94 5.97 -19.01 -0.40
N LEU A 95 5.29 -20.14 -0.62
CA LEU A 95 5.61 -21.40 0.04
C LEU A 95 7.07 -21.81 -0.20
N GLY A 96 7.77 -22.20 0.88
CA GLY A 96 9.19 -22.53 0.86
C GLY A 96 10.13 -21.34 1.05
N SER A 97 9.63 -20.10 1.04
CA SER A 97 10.40 -18.95 1.52
C SER A 97 10.65 -19.06 3.03
N ILE A 98 11.59 -18.27 3.54
CA ILE A 98 11.90 -18.25 4.97
C ILE A 98 10.75 -17.70 5.84
N LEU A 99 9.83 -16.93 5.26
CA LEU A 99 8.58 -16.53 5.91
C LEU A 99 7.45 -17.55 5.75
N CYS A 100 7.59 -18.58 4.92
CA CYS A 100 6.55 -19.61 4.74
C CYS A 100 7.21 -20.99 4.62
N SER A 101 7.91 -21.37 5.70
CA SER A 101 8.67 -22.63 5.81
C SER A 101 7.80 -23.85 6.16
N VAL A 102 6.49 -23.64 6.37
CA VAL A 102 5.56 -24.70 6.76
C VAL A 102 5.31 -25.72 5.64
N PRO A 103 5.07 -27.00 5.95
CA PRO A 103 4.70 -28.00 4.95
C PRO A 103 3.35 -27.65 4.29
N GLN A 104 3.22 -27.95 2.99
CA GLN A 104 1.98 -27.72 2.22
C GLN A 104 0.74 -28.37 2.84
N LEU A 105 0.91 -29.44 3.63
CA LEU A 105 -0.17 -30.13 4.34
C LEU A 105 -0.81 -29.27 5.46
N VAL A 106 -0.08 -28.29 5.99
CA VAL A 106 -0.54 -27.35 7.03
C VAL A 106 -1.17 -26.10 6.39
N THR A 107 -0.70 -25.70 5.21
CA THR A 107 -1.33 -24.62 4.43
C THR A 107 -2.48 -25.20 3.62
N VAL A 108 -3.69 -25.17 4.15
CA VAL A 108 -4.85 -25.81 3.52
C VAL A 108 -5.05 -25.27 2.09
N ARG A 109 -4.55 -26.02 1.10
CA ARG A 109 -4.69 -25.80 -0.36
C ARG A 109 -4.00 -24.57 -0.96
N GLY A 110 -3.04 -23.95 -0.27
CA GLY A 110 -2.31 -22.77 -0.76
C GLY A 110 -0.88 -23.05 -1.22
N ASN A 111 -0.36 -22.20 -2.11
CA ASN A 111 1.07 -22.10 -2.45
C ASN A 111 1.73 -20.88 -1.77
N GLU A 112 1.08 -20.33 -0.75
CA GLU A 112 1.49 -19.12 -0.03
C GLU A 112 1.00 -19.16 1.42
N CYS A 113 1.69 -18.43 2.28
CA CYS A 113 1.26 -18.12 3.65
C CYS A 113 0.86 -16.65 3.72
N THR A 114 -0.07 -16.31 4.60
CA THR A 114 -0.39 -14.90 4.87
C THR A 114 0.60 -14.34 5.88
N VAL A 115 1.05 -13.12 5.62
CA VAL A 115 1.91 -12.37 6.52
C VAL A 115 1.14 -11.16 7.01
N ILE A 116 1.10 -10.97 8.32
CA ILE A 116 0.63 -9.74 8.96
C ILE A 116 1.81 -9.11 9.69
N ALA A 117 1.91 -7.79 9.66
CA ALA A 117 2.97 -7.08 10.35
C ALA A 117 2.49 -5.73 10.87
N THR A 118 3.12 -5.28 11.95
CA THR A 118 3.05 -3.90 12.41
C THR A 118 4.44 -3.32 12.22
N GLY A 119 4.56 -2.30 11.38
CA GLY A 119 5.82 -1.61 11.10
C GLY A 119 5.76 -0.17 11.55
N THR A 120 6.89 0.34 12.02
CA THR A 120 7.10 1.75 12.37
C THR A 120 8.29 2.28 11.57
N ASP A 121 8.16 3.49 11.02
CA ASP A 121 9.25 4.22 10.40
C ASP A 121 9.46 5.61 11.01
N ASP A 122 10.72 5.98 11.13
CA ASP A 122 11.19 7.34 11.47
C ASP A 122 11.99 7.90 10.30
N VAL A 123 11.30 8.57 9.38
CA VAL A 123 11.88 9.07 8.13
C VAL A 123 12.26 10.54 8.27
N GLN A 124 13.53 10.83 7.99
CA GLN A 124 14.03 12.18 7.95
C GLN A 124 13.47 12.94 6.75
N LEU A 125 13.14 14.20 6.98
CA LEU A 125 12.57 15.12 6.01
C LEU A 125 13.50 16.31 5.83
N MET A 126 13.62 16.79 4.60
CA MET A 126 14.34 18.03 4.30
C MET A 126 13.56 18.89 3.32
N ILE A 127 13.85 20.18 3.31
CA ILE A 127 13.36 21.09 2.27
C ILE A 127 14.35 21.02 1.11
N ASP A 128 13.86 20.60 -0.07
CA ASP A 128 14.64 20.68 -1.30
C ASP A 128 14.94 22.16 -1.61
N PRO A 129 16.22 22.58 -1.66
CA PRO A 129 16.58 23.98 -1.89
C PRO A 129 16.18 24.48 -3.27
N LYS A 130 15.93 23.60 -4.25
CA LYS A 130 15.53 23.98 -5.61
C LYS A 130 14.03 24.21 -5.73
N THR A 131 13.22 23.34 -5.11
CA THR A 131 11.76 23.35 -5.26
C THR A 131 11.02 23.92 -4.06
N GLY A 132 11.69 24.05 -2.91
CA GLY A 132 11.08 24.44 -1.63
C GLY A 132 10.13 23.36 -1.07
N GLN A 133 10.09 22.16 -1.64
CA GLN A 133 9.22 21.08 -1.20
C GLN A 133 9.87 20.27 -0.08
N VAL A 134 9.04 19.76 0.82
CA VAL A 134 9.46 18.78 1.82
C VAL A 134 9.60 17.42 1.15
N ILE A 135 10.79 16.85 1.19
CA ILE A 135 11.09 15.54 0.60
C ILE A 135 11.58 14.57 1.69
N PRO A 136 11.19 13.28 1.62
CA PRO A 136 11.77 12.25 2.47
C PRO A 136 13.18 11.90 2.02
N THR A 137 14.04 11.53 2.96
CA THR A 137 15.42 11.11 2.68
C THR A 137 15.63 9.66 3.09
N SER A 138 16.00 9.41 4.34
CA SER A 138 16.19 8.07 4.88
C SER A 138 15.64 7.96 6.30
N GLY A 139 15.42 6.74 6.73
CA GLY A 139 14.83 6.49 8.05
C GLY A 139 15.07 5.08 8.54
N LYS A 140 14.92 4.90 9.84
CA LYS A 140 14.84 3.54 10.40
C LYS A 140 13.45 2.99 10.13
N VAL A 141 13.37 1.71 9.82
CA VAL A 141 12.13 0.95 9.79
C VAL A 141 12.28 -0.25 10.72
N PHE A 142 11.26 -0.57 11.51
CA PHE A 142 11.29 -1.70 12.43
C PHE A 142 9.88 -2.14 12.81
N GLY A 143 9.74 -3.34 13.36
CA GLY A 143 8.43 -3.81 13.74
C GLY A 143 8.37 -5.29 14.10
N THR A 144 7.15 -5.80 14.13
CA THR A 144 6.84 -7.21 14.40
C THR A 144 6.06 -7.81 13.24
N TYR A 145 6.20 -9.11 13.04
CA TYR A 145 5.39 -9.84 12.06
C TYR A 145 4.90 -11.16 12.63
N ALA A 146 3.82 -11.67 12.02
CA ALA A 146 3.35 -13.02 12.16
C ALA A 146 3.04 -13.60 10.77
N VAL A 147 3.36 -14.87 10.61
CA VAL A 147 2.93 -15.69 9.48
C VAL A 147 1.77 -16.51 9.97
N VAL A 148 0.63 -16.36 9.31
CA VAL A 148 -0.61 -17.02 9.65
C VAL A 148 -1.09 -17.89 8.50
N VAL A 149 -1.71 -19.02 8.83
CA VAL A 149 -2.28 -19.96 7.86
C VAL A 149 -3.77 -20.13 8.09
N GLN A 150 -4.49 -20.42 7.01
CA GLN A 150 -5.89 -20.78 7.11
C GLN A 150 -6.01 -22.23 7.57
N LEU A 151 -6.93 -22.48 8.49
CA LEU A 151 -7.28 -23.82 8.98
C LEU A 151 -8.50 -24.34 8.21
N ASP A 152 -9.68 -24.31 8.83
CA ASP A 152 -10.85 -25.08 8.41
C ASP A 152 -11.91 -24.25 7.67
N ASN A 153 -11.93 -22.93 7.88
CA ASN A 153 -12.88 -22.03 7.22
C ASN A 153 -12.25 -21.29 6.02
N PRO A 154 -12.44 -21.77 4.77
CA PRO A 154 -11.85 -21.12 3.59
C PRO A 154 -12.47 -19.75 3.27
N THR A 155 -13.50 -19.32 4.00
CA THR A 155 -14.14 -18.01 3.83
C THR A 155 -13.57 -16.96 4.79
N ASP A 156 -12.97 -17.39 5.91
CA ASP A 156 -12.41 -16.47 6.91
C ASP A 156 -11.01 -15.98 6.53
N SER A 157 -10.52 -14.99 7.28
CA SER A 157 -9.10 -14.67 7.27
C SER A 157 -8.26 -15.80 7.87
N PRO A 158 -7.01 -16.01 7.41
CA PRO A 158 -6.04 -16.86 8.08
C PRO A 158 -5.72 -16.35 9.50
N GLU A 159 -5.71 -17.25 10.48
CA GLU A 159 -5.64 -16.86 11.90
C GLU A 159 -4.59 -17.60 12.72
N LEU A 160 -4.18 -18.82 12.31
CA LEU A 160 -3.24 -19.59 13.13
C LEU A 160 -1.80 -19.12 12.91
N PRO A 161 -1.13 -18.51 13.92
CA PRO A 161 0.27 -18.15 13.79
C PRO A 161 1.14 -19.40 13.74
N VAL A 162 1.98 -19.50 12.71
CA VAL A 162 2.97 -20.57 12.53
C VAL A 162 4.41 -20.06 12.69
N GLN A 163 4.61 -18.75 12.56
CA GLN A 163 5.88 -18.08 12.77
C GLN A 163 5.64 -16.65 13.24
N THR A 164 6.48 -16.15 14.14
CA THR A 164 6.45 -14.76 14.60
C THR A 164 7.86 -14.24 14.78
N GLY A 165 8.04 -12.93 14.75
CA GLY A 165 9.33 -12.32 15.00
C GLY A 165 9.34 -10.81 14.87
N THR A 166 10.54 -10.24 14.81
CA THR A 166 10.77 -8.81 14.59
C THR A 166 11.50 -8.58 13.28
N PHE A 167 11.43 -7.36 12.76
CA PHE A 167 12.26 -6.90 11.67
C PHE A 167 12.81 -5.49 11.95
N SER A 168 13.92 -5.15 11.31
CA SER A 168 14.48 -3.81 11.29
C SER A 168 15.30 -3.58 10.02
N GLY A 169 15.49 -2.32 9.64
CA GLY A 169 16.31 -1.92 8.51
C GLY A 169 16.39 -0.41 8.35
N VAL A 170 16.98 0.02 7.23
CA VAL A 170 17.06 1.43 6.85
C VAL A 170 16.37 1.62 5.51
N ILE A 171 15.32 2.45 5.49
CA ILE A 171 14.66 2.85 4.25
C ILE A 171 15.32 4.10 3.67
N ASN A 172 15.57 4.09 2.36
CA ASN A 172 16.10 5.23 1.61
C ASN A 172 15.15 5.55 0.45
N PHE A 173 14.69 6.79 0.36
CA PHE A 173 13.79 7.25 -0.70
C PHE A 173 14.56 7.83 -1.88
N GLN A 174 13.94 7.78 -3.07
CA GLN A 174 14.49 8.38 -4.29
C GLN A 174 13.60 9.52 -4.85
N PRO A 175 13.43 10.65 -4.16
CA PRO A 175 12.66 11.78 -4.70
C PRO A 175 13.20 12.27 -6.06
N PRO A 176 12.31 12.68 -7.00
CA PRO A 176 10.85 12.76 -6.88
C PRO A 176 10.13 11.43 -7.15
N LEU A 177 10.86 10.33 -7.36
CA LEU A 177 10.25 9.03 -7.64
C LEU A 177 9.54 8.49 -6.38
N PRO A 178 8.37 7.84 -6.53
CA PRO A 178 7.58 7.28 -5.45
C PRO A 178 8.14 5.91 -5.02
N LEU A 179 9.47 5.85 -4.85
CA LEU A 179 10.22 4.64 -4.56
C LEU A 179 11.03 4.81 -3.27
N GLY A 180 11.04 3.75 -2.47
CA GLY A 180 11.93 3.58 -1.34
C GLY A 180 12.60 2.20 -1.38
N PHE A 181 13.78 2.09 -0.78
CA PHE A 181 14.55 0.85 -0.74
C PHE A 181 14.98 0.60 0.69
N VAL A 182 14.61 -0.56 1.23
CA VAL A 182 15.09 -1.01 2.52
C VAL A 182 16.40 -1.77 2.31
N SER A 183 17.48 -1.18 2.82
CA SER A 183 18.80 -1.79 2.93
C SER A 183 19.05 -2.26 4.35
N GLU A 184 20.00 -3.19 4.52
CA GLU A 184 20.38 -3.74 5.84
C GLU A 184 19.18 -4.31 6.60
N GLY A 185 18.18 -4.79 5.85
CA GLY A 185 17.01 -5.44 6.39
C GLY A 185 17.43 -6.69 7.13
N THR A 186 16.97 -6.82 8.36
CA THR A 186 17.19 -7.99 9.19
C THR A 186 15.88 -8.36 9.85
N PHE A 187 15.57 -9.65 9.88
CA PHE A 187 14.46 -10.15 10.67
C PHE A 187 14.90 -11.32 11.55
N THR A 188 14.19 -11.48 12.66
CA THR A 188 14.37 -12.56 13.61
C THR A 188 13.15 -13.49 13.57
N ILE A 189 13.34 -14.73 14.00
CA ILE A 189 12.24 -15.67 14.21
C ILE A 189 12.28 -16.03 15.70
N TYR A 190 11.18 -15.80 16.41
CA TYR A 190 11.10 -16.16 17.83
C TYR A 190 11.28 -17.67 18.01
N GLY A 191 12.16 -18.06 18.95
CA GLY A 191 12.53 -19.46 19.17
C GLY A 191 13.64 -19.98 18.26
N MET A 192 14.15 -19.17 17.31
CA MET A 192 15.30 -19.52 16.47
C MET A 192 16.46 -18.57 16.72
N SER A 193 17.67 -19.10 16.88
CA SER A 193 18.87 -18.28 17.02
C SER A 193 19.30 -17.72 15.66
N GLY A 194 19.59 -16.42 15.61
CA GLY A 194 20.17 -15.77 14.44
C GLY A 194 19.33 -14.59 13.95
N SER A 195 19.80 -13.99 12.85
CA SER A 195 19.14 -12.93 12.13
C SER A 195 19.27 -13.23 10.64
N PHE A 196 18.21 -12.97 9.90
CA PHE A 196 18.10 -13.31 8.49
C PHE A 196 18.04 -12.01 7.68
N PRO A 197 18.89 -11.85 6.67
CA PRO A 197 18.88 -10.64 5.86
C PRO A 197 17.63 -10.59 4.98
N PHE A 198 17.19 -9.38 4.67
CA PHE A 198 16.23 -9.14 3.61
C PHE A 198 16.51 -7.79 2.94
N GLN A 199 16.01 -7.65 1.72
CA GLN A 199 15.88 -6.37 1.03
C GLN A 199 14.42 -6.14 0.72
N ALA A 200 14.00 -4.87 0.65
CA ALA A 200 12.66 -4.56 0.20
C ALA A 200 12.59 -3.33 -0.70
N VAL A 201 11.65 -3.36 -1.65
CA VAL A 201 11.26 -2.18 -2.44
C VAL A 201 9.91 -1.69 -1.93
N PHE A 202 9.87 -0.44 -1.50
CA PHE A 202 8.67 0.32 -1.16
C PHE A 202 8.17 1.04 -2.40
N ARG A 203 6.94 0.75 -2.82
CA ARG A 203 6.28 1.42 -3.94
C ARG A 203 5.08 2.21 -3.45
N GLN A 204 5.18 3.53 -3.50
CA GLN A 204 4.06 4.40 -3.19
C GLN A 204 3.14 4.53 -4.40
N PRO A 205 1.81 4.32 -4.24
CA PRO A 205 0.88 4.48 -5.33
C PRO A 205 0.70 5.97 -5.66
N PHE A 206 0.52 6.27 -6.95
CA PHE A 206 0.24 7.63 -7.41
C PHE A 206 -0.81 7.66 -8.53
N THR A 207 -1.46 8.80 -8.70
CA THR A 207 -2.39 9.06 -9.80
C THR A 207 -1.66 9.75 -10.96
N ARG A 208 -1.99 9.42 -12.21
CA ARG A 208 -1.54 10.21 -13.36
C ARG A 208 -2.35 11.51 -13.40
N SER A 209 -1.68 12.66 -13.54
CA SER A 209 -2.38 13.92 -13.81
C SER A 209 -3.13 13.84 -15.15
N ALA A 210 -4.36 14.35 -15.18
CA ALA A 210 -5.20 14.40 -16.38
C ALA A 210 -4.65 15.38 -17.43
N LYS A 211 -3.80 16.34 -17.04
CA LYS A 211 -3.15 17.28 -17.95
C LYS A 211 -1.87 16.68 -18.52
N GLY A 212 -2.01 15.73 -19.43
CA GLY A 212 -1.05 15.47 -20.51
C GLY A 212 0.43 15.49 -20.13
N SER A 213 0.78 14.98 -18.96
CA SER A 213 2.17 15.04 -18.54
C SER A 213 3.00 14.15 -19.46
N ALA A 214 4.02 14.75 -20.08
CA ALA A 214 5.00 14.06 -20.88
C ALA A 214 5.55 12.83 -20.12
N LYS A 215 5.97 11.79 -20.84
CA LYS A 215 6.72 10.65 -20.27
C LYS A 215 7.79 11.21 -19.30
N GLY A 216 7.60 11.03 -17.98
CA GLY A 216 8.53 11.50 -16.96
C GLY A 216 7.91 12.25 -15.78
N ASP A 217 6.67 12.71 -15.86
CA ASP A 217 6.01 13.46 -14.78
C ASP A 217 5.35 12.49 -13.80
N VAL A 218 6.20 11.74 -13.10
CA VAL A 218 5.80 10.96 -11.92
C VAL A 218 5.73 11.95 -10.77
N LEU A 219 4.68 12.75 -10.73
CA LEU A 219 4.51 13.72 -9.66
C LEU A 219 3.50 13.20 -8.66
N THR A 220 4.01 12.90 -7.46
CA THR A 220 3.27 12.94 -6.19
C THR A 220 2.86 14.40 -5.92
N HIS A 221 2.07 14.98 -6.83
CA HIS A 221 1.62 16.36 -6.64
C HIS A 221 0.81 16.44 -5.34
N ARG A 222 1.35 17.19 -4.37
CA ARG A 222 0.50 17.94 -3.43
C ARG A 222 -0.42 18.74 -4.35
N GLY A 223 -1.70 18.39 -4.36
CA GLY A 223 -2.65 18.85 -5.40
C GLY A 223 -2.45 20.33 -5.71
N GLU A 224 -2.47 20.67 -7.01
CA GLU A 224 -2.25 22.05 -7.42
C GLU A 224 -3.22 22.97 -6.67
N ARG A 225 -2.74 24.14 -6.24
CA ARG A 225 -3.56 25.13 -5.54
C ARG A 225 -4.74 25.52 -6.43
N GLY A 226 -5.93 25.00 -6.15
CA GLY A 226 -7.16 25.22 -6.94
C GLY A 226 -7.74 23.95 -7.58
N GLU A 227 -7.07 22.80 -7.50
CA GLU A 227 -7.63 21.53 -7.93
C GLU A 227 -8.68 21.07 -6.91
N LYS A 228 -9.96 21.02 -7.30
CA LYS A 228 -11.06 20.46 -6.49
C LYS A 228 -11.00 18.93 -6.50
N VAL A 229 -9.84 18.34 -6.21
CA VAL A 229 -9.78 16.90 -5.92
C VAL A 229 -10.21 16.76 -4.47
N SER A 230 -11.52 16.56 -4.26
CA SER A 230 -12.01 16.20 -2.94
C SER A 230 -11.44 14.83 -2.59
N ARG A 231 -10.30 14.81 -1.88
CA ARG A 231 -9.67 13.59 -1.35
C ARG A 231 -10.56 12.89 -0.32
N THR A 232 -11.70 13.48 0.04
CA THR A 232 -12.72 12.89 0.92
C THR A 232 -13.94 12.40 0.16
N ASP A 233 -14.00 12.59 -1.16
CA ASP A 233 -15.08 12.03 -2.00
C ASP A 233 -15.00 10.50 -2.00
N PRO A 234 -16.12 9.78 -1.78
CA PRO A 234 -16.14 8.32 -1.87
C PRO A 234 -15.57 7.75 -3.19
N SER A 235 -15.70 8.50 -4.29
CA SER A 235 -15.13 8.14 -5.60
C SER A 235 -13.61 8.21 -5.64
N ALA A 236 -12.99 9.07 -4.81
CA ALA A 236 -11.53 9.21 -4.74
C ALA A 236 -10.84 7.90 -4.32
N ARG A 237 -11.53 7.09 -3.49
CA ARG A 237 -11.06 5.75 -3.09
C ARG A 237 -10.84 4.87 -4.30
N ARG A 238 -11.68 4.97 -5.34
CA ARG A 238 -11.67 4.09 -6.51
C ARG A 238 -10.92 4.67 -7.71
N THR A 239 -10.26 5.82 -7.54
CA THR A 239 -9.46 6.44 -8.60
C THR A 239 -8.36 5.50 -9.07
N GLN A 240 -8.06 5.55 -10.37
CA GLN A 240 -6.97 4.80 -10.96
C GLN A 240 -5.64 5.27 -10.35
N ALA A 241 -4.88 4.31 -9.84
CA ALA A 241 -3.56 4.52 -9.26
C ALA A 241 -2.57 3.53 -9.87
N TYR A 242 -1.30 3.87 -9.78
CA TYR A 242 -0.20 3.11 -10.38
C TYR A 242 0.97 3.01 -9.41
N TYR A 243 1.71 1.90 -9.50
CA TYR A 243 3.07 1.77 -9.00
C TYR A 243 4.05 2.05 -10.13
N LEU A 244 5.19 2.67 -9.80
CA LEU A 244 6.33 2.78 -10.69
C LEU A 244 7.19 1.52 -10.53
N LEU A 245 7.45 0.81 -11.63
CA LEU A 245 8.32 -0.37 -11.66
C LEU A 245 9.79 0.01 -11.93
N ASP A 246 10.70 -0.93 -11.70
CA ASP A 246 12.15 -0.70 -11.79
C ASP A 246 12.62 -0.41 -13.22
N ASP A 247 11.88 -0.89 -14.23
CA ASP A 247 12.08 -0.57 -15.64
C ASP A 247 11.46 0.78 -16.07
N GLY A 248 10.90 1.52 -15.11
CA GLY A 248 10.19 2.78 -15.33
C GLY A 248 8.78 2.62 -15.88
N SER A 249 8.30 1.40 -16.09
CA SER A 249 6.93 1.15 -16.52
C SER A 249 5.93 1.37 -15.39
N LEU A 250 4.66 1.58 -15.77
CA LEU A 250 3.58 1.82 -14.82
C LEU A 250 2.72 0.57 -14.67
N GLN A 251 2.64 0.03 -13.45
CA GLN A 251 1.70 -1.03 -13.12
C GLN A 251 0.47 -0.43 -12.46
N ARG A 252 -0.72 -0.70 -13.00
CA ARG A 252 -1.97 -0.29 -12.34
C ARG A 252 -2.14 -1.04 -11.01
N VAL A 253 -2.49 -0.31 -9.95
CA VAL A 253 -2.88 -0.89 -8.65
C VAL A 253 -4.14 -1.72 -8.84
N ARG A 254 -4.04 -3.01 -8.53
CA ARG A 254 -5.12 -3.98 -8.70
C ARG A 254 -6.17 -3.84 -7.58
N PRO A 255 -7.38 -4.40 -7.77
CA PRO A 255 -8.42 -4.39 -6.74
C PRO A 255 -8.01 -5.06 -5.42
N ASP A 256 -7.18 -6.11 -5.49
CA ASP A 256 -6.66 -6.88 -4.34
C ASP A 256 -5.47 -6.21 -3.63
N GLU A 257 -4.92 -5.13 -4.21
CA GLU A 257 -3.83 -4.31 -3.65
C GLU A 257 -4.40 -3.01 -3.03
N ARG A 258 -5.64 -3.07 -2.51
CA ARG A 258 -6.38 -1.91 -1.98
C ARG A 258 -6.90 -2.19 -0.57
N ALA A 259 -6.87 -1.18 0.29
CA ALA A 259 -7.44 -1.21 1.63
C ALA A 259 -8.71 -0.36 1.67
N VAL A 260 -9.87 -1.00 1.81
CA VAL A 260 -11.19 -0.32 1.79
C VAL A 260 -11.37 0.56 0.54
N GLY A 261 -10.77 0.12 -0.57
CA GLY A 261 -10.74 0.83 -1.85
C GLY A 261 -9.51 1.72 -2.06
N TRP A 262 -8.86 2.23 -1.02
CA TRP A 262 -7.66 3.06 -1.16
C TRP A 262 -6.50 2.26 -1.76
N PRO A 263 -5.76 2.82 -2.73
CA PRO A 263 -4.52 2.18 -3.19
C PRO A 263 -3.52 2.18 -2.03
N THR A 264 -2.97 1.01 -1.73
CA THR A 264 -2.02 0.85 -0.62
C THR A 264 -0.60 1.06 -1.09
N VAL A 265 0.31 1.35 -0.17
CA VAL A 265 1.73 1.11 -0.40
C VAL A 265 1.94 -0.39 -0.63
N ARG A 266 2.88 -0.75 -1.52
CA ARG A 266 3.35 -2.13 -1.70
C ARG A 266 4.80 -2.27 -1.27
N PHE A 267 5.06 -3.22 -0.37
CA PHE A 267 6.38 -3.68 0.01
C PHE A 267 6.68 -4.99 -0.71
N GLU A 268 7.79 -5.03 -1.42
CA GLU A 268 8.27 -6.17 -2.17
C GLU A 268 9.53 -6.72 -1.51
N ILE A 269 9.46 -7.89 -0.88
CA ILE A 269 10.52 -8.41 -0.02
C ILE A 269 11.25 -9.57 -0.69
N THR A 270 12.58 -9.55 -0.61
CA THR A 270 13.47 -10.61 -1.06
C THR A 270 14.42 -11.00 0.07
N PHE A 271 14.64 -12.32 0.22
CA PHE A 271 15.52 -12.93 1.23
C PHE A 271 16.79 -13.47 0.59
#